data_AF-A0A090T565-F1
#
_entry.id   AF-A0A090T565-F1
#
_cell.length_a   1.000
_cell.length_b   1.000
_cell.length_c   1.000
_cell.angle_alpha   90.00
_cell.angle_beta   90.00
_cell.angle_gamma   90.00
#
_symmetry.space_group_name_H-M   'P 1'
#
loop_
_entity.id
_entity.type
_entity.pdbx_description
1 polymer ?
#
loop_
_entity_poly.entity_id
_entity_poly.type
_entity_poly.pdbx_seq_one_letter_code
_entity_poly.pdbx_strand_id
1 'polypeptide(L)'
;MARIIKNGITEEASASNDAKVRQIVEDILTDIESNGDKAVRTLSEKFDNWSPDQFRLTDDQIQACVDALDESTRHDIEFAQAQVRNFAQIQRDSMKDVEVETMPGVVLGHKNIPVNSVGCYIPGGKYLL
;
A
#
# COMPACT_ATOMS: atom_id res chain seq x y z
N MET A 1 12.72 20.93 -38.55
CA MET A 1 12.89 19.48 -38.30
C MET A 1 13.04 19.26 -36.80
N ALA A 2 12.30 18.34 -36.20
CA ALA A 2 12.40 18.08 -34.75
C ALA A 2 13.69 17.30 -34.45
N ARG A 3 14.49 17.77 -33.48
CA ARG A 3 15.67 17.06 -32.98
C ARG A 3 15.23 16.15 -31.83
N ILE A 4 15.25 14.84 -32.05
CA ILE A 4 14.96 13.86 -31.01
C ILE A 4 16.22 13.71 -30.14
N ILE A 5 16.10 14.03 -28.85
CA ILE A 5 17.21 14.02 -27.88
C ILE A 5 17.27 12.69 -27.11
N LYS A 6 16.17 11.94 -27.06
CA LYS A 6 16.08 10.61 -26.43
C LYS A 6 15.07 9.76 -27.18
N ASN A 7 15.50 8.59 -27.64
CA ASN A 7 14.61 7.56 -28.18
C ASN A 7 13.98 6.77 -27.02
N GLY A 8 12.75 6.32 -27.20
CA GLY A 8 12.15 5.33 -26.30
C GLY A 8 12.92 4.00 -26.37
N ILE A 9 12.81 3.20 -25.33
CA ILE A 9 13.25 1.80 -25.39
C ILE A 9 12.41 1.06 -26.44
N THR A 10 13.02 0.10 -27.15
CA THR A 10 12.26 -0.72 -28.11
C THR A 10 11.34 -1.67 -27.36
N GLU A 11 10.30 -2.18 -28.05
CA GLU A 11 9.38 -3.16 -27.46
C GLU A 11 10.11 -4.43 -27.01
N GLU A 12 11.09 -4.90 -27.79
CA GLU A 12 11.90 -6.07 -27.42
C GLU A 12 12.75 -5.81 -26.17
N ALA A 13 13.33 -4.61 -26.06
CA ALA A 13 14.10 -4.22 -24.89
C ALA A 13 13.22 -4.08 -23.64
N SER A 14 12.00 -3.53 -23.79
CA SER A 14 11.01 -3.46 -22.71
C SER A 14 10.62 -4.85 -22.24
N ALA A 15 10.23 -5.74 -23.16
CA ALA A 15 9.83 -7.11 -22.83
C ALA A 15 10.96 -7.90 -22.15
N SER A 16 12.21 -7.71 -22.60
CA SER A 16 13.37 -8.34 -21.96
C SER A 16 13.60 -7.83 -20.53
N ASN A 17 13.42 -6.53 -20.29
CA ASN A 17 13.55 -5.97 -18.95
C ASN A 17 12.43 -6.48 -18.03
N ASP A 18 11.20 -6.53 -18.51
CA ASP A 18 10.06 -7.02 -17.74
C ASP A 18 10.24 -8.49 -17.34
N ALA A 19 10.74 -9.33 -18.25
CA ALA A 19 11.06 -10.72 -17.95
C ALA A 19 12.12 -10.86 -16.85
N LYS A 20 13.17 -10.02 -16.88
CA LYS A 20 14.21 -10.00 -15.84
C LYS A 20 13.67 -9.53 -14.49
N VAL A 21 12.86 -8.47 -14.48
CA VAL A 21 12.23 -7.94 -13.26
C VAL A 21 11.32 -9.00 -12.65
N ARG A 22 10.50 -9.66 -13.48
CA ARG A 22 9.62 -10.74 -13.04
C ARG A 22 10.39 -11.86 -12.35
N GLN A 23 11.47 -12.35 -12.97
CA GLN A 23 12.28 -13.40 -12.36
C GLN A 23 12.83 -12.97 -10.99
N ILE A 24 13.37 -11.76 -10.89
CA ILE A 24 13.89 -11.23 -9.62
C ILE A 24 12.79 -11.16 -8.55
N VAL A 25 11.59 -10.71 -8.91
CA VAL A 25 10.46 -10.62 -7.98
C VAL A 25 10.01 -12.01 -7.54
N GLU A 26 9.89 -12.97 -8.46
CA GLU A 26 9.52 -14.36 -8.15
C GLU A 26 10.53 -15.01 -7.19
N ASP A 27 11.83 -14.80 -7.42
CA ASP A 27 12.89 -15.30 -6.54
C ASP A 27 12.80 -14.68 -5.13
N ILE A 28 12.58 -13.36 -5.04
CA ILE A 28 12.41 -12.65 -3.77
C ILE A 28 11.18 -13.15 -3.01
N LEU A 29 10.05 -13.32 -3.68
CA LEU A 29 8.81 -13.81 -3.06
C LEU A 29 9.01 -15.23 -2.52
N THR A 30 9.65 -16.11 -3.31
CA THR A 30 9.95 -17.49 -2.90
C THR A 30 10.84 -17.53 -1.66
N ASP A 31 11.85 -16.66 -1.59
CA ASP A 31 12.74 -16.55 -0.43
C ASP A 31 11.99 -16.04 0.80
N ILE A 32 11.14 -15.01 0.65
CA ILE A 32 10.31 -14.48 1.76
C ILE A 32 9.32 -15.53 2.26
N GLU A 33 8.67 -16.29 1.37
CA GLU A 33 7.77 -17.37 1.76
C GLU A 33 8.48 -18.47 2.56
N SER A 34 9.74 -18.78 2.19
CA SER A 34 10.52 -19.85 2.82
C SER A 34 11.22 -19.41 4.12
N ASN A 35 11.69 -18.16 4.18
CA ASN A 35 12.60 -17.68 5.21
C ASN A 35 12.05 -16.50 6.04
N GLY A 36 10.88 -15.96 5.68
CA GLY A 36 10.18 -14.90 6.41
C GLY A 36 11.04 -13.66 6.66
N ASP A 37 10.99 -13.14 7.89
CA ASP A 37 11.68 -11.92 8.30
C ASP A 37 13.20 -11.93 8.07
N LYS A 38 13.83 -13.11 8.00
CA LYS A 38 15.27 -13.22 7.69
C LYS A 38 15.57 -12.78 6.26
N ALA A 39 14.72 -13.18 5.30
CA ALA A 39 14.84 -12.75 3.91
C ALA A 39 14.63 -11.24 3.80
N VAL A 40 13.57 -10.73 4.44
CA VAL A 40 13.28 -9.28 4.49
C VAL A 40 14.46 -8.49 5.06
N ARG A 41 15.06 -8.96 6.15
CA ARG A 41 16.25 -8.34 6.75
C ARG A 41 17.45 -8.32 5.80
N THR A 42 17.71 -9.43 5.12
CA THR A 42 18.80 -9.52 4.13
C THR A 42 18.60 -8.52 2.99
N LEU A 43 17.35 -8.37 2.53
CA LEU A 43 17.00 -7.40 1.48
C LEU A 43 17.15 -5.96 1.97
N SER A 44 16.72 -5.64 3.19
CA SER A 44 16.83 -4.28 3.74
C SER A 44 18.28 -3.88 4.01
N GLU A 45 19.12 -4.81 4.49
CA GLU A 45 20.57 -4.59 4.60
C GLU A 45 21.21 -4.32 3.24
N LYS A 46 20.80 -5.07 2.21
CA LYS A 46 21.35 -4.95 0.86
C LYS A 46 20.93 -3.65 0.16
N PHE A 47 19.66 -3.28 0.24
CA PHE A 47 19.09 -2.19 -0.57
C PHE A 47 18.98 -0.86 0.19
N ASP A 48 18.70 -0.92 1.50
CA ASP A 48 18.47 0.27 2.33
C ASP A 48 19.64 0.55 3.29
N ASN A 49 20.57 -0.40 3.44
CA ASN A 49 21.61 -0.38 4.47
C ASN A 49 21.01 -0.14 5.87
N TRP A 50 19.86 -0.77 6.13
CA TRP A 50 19.08 -0.60 7.35
C TRP A 50 18.65 -1.95 7.91
N SER A 51 18.89 -2.18 9.21
CA SER A 51 18.60 -3.45 9.89
C SER A 51 18.32 -3.21 11.37
N PRO A 52 17.14 -2.68 11.73
CA PRO A 52 16.76 -2.47 13.12
C PRO A 52 16.48 -3.81 13.81
N ASP A 53 16.56 -3.86 15.13
CA ASP A 53 16.18 -5.08 15.87
C ASP A 53 14.75 -5.52 15.56
N GLN A 54 13.84 -4.57 15.33
CA GLN A 54 12.44 -4.78 14.95
C GLN A 54 12.06 -3.84 13.81
N PHE A 55 11.37 -4.35 12.80
CA PHE A 55 10.81 -3.52 11.71
C PHE A 55 9.54 -2.77 12.13
N ARG A 56 8.81 -3.31 13.10
CA ARG A 56 7.61 -2.68 13.64
C ARG A 56 8.02 -1.58 14.62
N LEU A 57 7.57 -0.35 14.35
CA LEU A 57 7.73 0.77 15.28
C LEU A 57 6.91 0.53 16.55
N THR A 58 7.46 0.94 17.70
CA THR A 58 6.73 0.98 18.97
C THR A 58 5.81 2.20 19.02
N ASP A 59 4.82 2.17 19.91
CA ASP A 59 3.90 3.30 20.12
C ASP A 59 4.66 4.57 20.53
N ASP A 60 5.70 4.45 21.35
CA ASP A 60 6.56 5.57 21.74
C ASP A 60 7.33 6.16 20.55
N GLN A 61 7.85 5.32 19.65
CA GLN A 61 8.52 5.78 18.43
C GLN A 61 7.55 6.50 17.50
N ILE A 62 6.33 5.99 17.37
CA ILE A 62 5.26 6.65 16.59
C ILE A 62 4.92 8.00 17.21
N GLN A 63 4.71 8.06 18.53
CA GLN A 63 4.37 9.30 19.21
C GLN A 63 5.50 10.33 19.08
N ALA A 64 6.76 9.91 19.20
CA ALA A 64 7.90 10.80 19.00
C ALA A 64 7.94 11.39 17.57
N CYS A 65 7.59 10.61 16.54
CA CYS A 65 7.46 11.12 15.17
C CYS A 65 6.31 12.13 15.03
N VAL A 66 5.18 11.88 15.68
CA VAL A 66 4.02 12.79 15.69
C VAL A 66 4.37 14.10 16.40
N ASP A 67 5.06 14.02 17.53
CA ASP A 67 5.47 15.19 18.34
C ASP A 67 6.57 16.02 17.66
N ALA A 68 7.31 15.43 16.72
CA ALA A 68 8.32 16.12 15.92
C ALA A 68 7.72 16.97 14.77
N LEU A 69 6.42 16.83 14.48
CA LEU A 69 5.74 17.65 13.49
C LEU A 69 5.49 19.05 14.05
N ASP A 70 5.66 20.07 13.21
CA ASP A 70 5.19 21.41 13.56
C ASP A 70 3.65 21.45 13.62
N GLU A 71 3.14 22.39 14.41
CA GLU A 71 1.69 22.50 14.68
C GLU A 71 0.87 22.65 13.40
N SER A 72 1.38 23.39 12.41
CA SER A 72 0.66 23.63 11.15
C SER A 72 0.56 22.36 10.30
N THR A 73 1.67 21.64 10.11
CA THR A 73 1.68 20.36 9.40
C THR A 73 0.76 19.35 10.08
N ARG A 74 0.80 19.28 11.42
CA ARG A 74 -0.07 18.39 12.18
C ARG A 74 -1.55 18.74 11.97
N HIS A 75 -1.90 20.01 12.05
CA HIS A 75 -3.27 20.48 11.85
C HIS A 75 -3.78 20.14 10.43
N ASP A 76 -2.96 20.37 9.41
CA ASP A 76 -3.33 20.09 8.02
C ASP A 76 -3.58 18.59 7.77
N ILE A 77 -2.75 17.73 8.36
CA ILE A 77 -2.94 16.27 8.29
C ILE A 77 -4.24 15.86 9.02
N GLU A 78 -4.47 16.36 10.23
CA GLU A 78 -5.67 16.05 11.00
C GLU A 78 -6.95 16.52 10.27
N PHE A 79 -6.91 17.71 9.68
CA PHE A 79 -7.99 18.24 8.85
C PHE A 79 -8.27 17.34 7.64
N ALA A 80 -7.23 16.98 6.88
CA ALA A 80 -7.37 16.11 5.72
C ALA A 80 -7.95 14.74 6.10
N GLN A 81 -7.44 14.14 7.18
CA GLN A 81 -7.98 12.87 7.71
C GLN A 81 -9.45 12.98 8.09
N ALA A 82 -9.87 14.07 8.74
CA ALA A 82 -11.26 14.30 9.11
C ALA A 82 -12.17 14.39 7.88
N GLN A 83 -11.76 15.11 6.83
CA GLN A 83 -12.54 15.23 5.59
C GLN A 83 -12.66 13.88 4.86
N VAL A 84 -11.55 13.15 4.70
CA VAL A 84 -11.55 11.82 4.07
C VAL A 84 -12.43 10.84 4.83
N ARG A 85 -12.30 10.80 6.17
CA ARG A 85 -13.11 9.92 7.03
C ARG A 85 -14.59 10.26 6.93
N ASN A 86 -14.95 11.54 6.94
CA ASN A 86 -16.33 11.97 6.84
C ASN A 86 -16.98 11.45 5.54
N PHE A 87 -16.32 11.63 4.40
CA PHE A 87 -16.89 11.16 3.13
C PHE A 87 -16.89 9.62 3.01
N ALA A 88 -15.83 8.95 3.47
CA ALA A 88 -15.78 7.49 3.50
C ALA A 88 -16.89 6.89 4.38
N GLN A 89 -17.23 7.55 5.48
CA GLN A 89 -18.34 7.14 6.34
C GLN A 89 -19.68 7.28 5.61
N ILE A 90 -19.92 8.38 4.90
CA ILE A 90 -21.13 8.55 4.07
C ILE A 90 -21.24 7.44 3.01
N GLN A 91 -20.14 7.12 2.33
CA GLN A 91 -20.11 6.02 1.36
C GLN A 91 -20.45 4.68 2.02
N ARG A 92 -19.84 4.40 3.18
CA ARG A 92 -20.12 3.19 3.95
C ARG A 92 -21.59 3.09 4.37
N ASP A 93 -22.17 4.17 4.87
CA ASP A 93 -23.57 4.19 5.33
C ASP A 93 -24.57 4.07 4.18
N SER A 94 -24.15 4.38 2.95
CA SER A 94 -24.93 4.13 1.74
C SER A 94 -24.95 2.67 1.31
N MET A 95 -23.94 1.88 1.72
CA MET A 95 -23.87 0.44 1.43
C MET A 95 -24.79 -0.33 2.38
N LYS A 96 -25.94 -0.75 1.88
CA LYS A 96 -26.89 -1.56 2.63
C LYS A 96 -26.90 -2.99 2.11
N ASP A 97 -26.92 -3.93 3.03
CA ASP A 97 -27.27 -5.30 2.72
C ASP A 97 -28.72 -5.35 2.22
N VAL A 98 -28.99 -6.27 1.30
CA VAL A 98 -30.32 -6.46 0.72
C VAL A 98 -30.73 -7.88 1.00
N GLU A 99 -31.94 -8.06 1.51
CA GLU A 99 -32.59 -9.36 1.67
C GLU A 99 -34.09 -9.15 1.43
N VAL A 100 -34.61 -9.71 0.36
CA VAL A 100 -35.99 -9.49 -0.10
C VAL A 100 -36.57 -10.79 -0.61
N GLU A 101 -37.77 -11.13 -0.15
CA GLU A 101 -38.58 -12.20 -0.74
C GLU A 101 -39.24 -11.70 -2.03
N THR A 102 -38.78 -12.18 -3.19
CA THR A 102 -39.27 -11.70 -4.50
C THR A 102 -40.51 -12.46 -4.97
N MET A 103 -40.68 -13.68 -4.49
CA MET A 103 -41.84 -14.56 -4.67
C MET A 103 -41.97 -15.47 -3.45
N PRO A 104 -43.16 -16.04 -3.15
CA PRO A 104 -43.34 -16.91 -1.99
C PRO A 104 -42.30 -18.02 -1.91
N GLY A 105 -41.50 -18.01 -0.84
CA GLY A 105 -40.41 -18.95 -0.57
C GLY A 105 -39.07 -18.64 -1.24
N VAL A 106 -38.93 -17.54 -1.99
CA VAL A 106 -37.70 -17.16 -2.70
C VAL A 106 -37.14 -15.84 -2.17
N VAL A 107 -36.07 -15.93 -1.38
CA VAL A 107 -35.35 -14.78 -0.82
C VAL A 107 -34.07 -14.52 -1.62
N LEU A 108 -33.92 -13.30 -2.13
CA LEU A 108 -32.75 -12.84 -2.86
C LEU A 108 -32.10 -11.65 -2.14
N GLY A 109 -30.80 -11.48 -2.31
CA GLY A 109 -30.08 -10.46 -1.56
C GLY A 109 -28.59 -10.35 -1.90
N HIS A 110 -27.95 -9.35 -1.31
CA HIS A 110 -26.50 -9.21 -1.27
C HIS A 110 -26.05 -8.83 0.14
N LYS A 111 -24.77 -9.06 0.43
CA LYS A 111 -24.14 -8.69 1.70
C LYS A 111 -22.79 -8.04 1.45
N ASN A 112 -22.51 -6.96 2.16
CA ASN A 112 -21.21 -6.30 2.16
C ASN A 112 -20.37 -6.88 3.30
N ILE A 113 -19.25 -7.54 2.96
CA ILE A 113 -18.38 -8.19 3.94
C ILE A 113 -17.00 -7.49 3.90
N PRO A 114 -16.50 -6.94 5.02
CA PRO A 114 -15.19 -6.34 5.05
C PRO A 114 -14.10 -7.40 4.91
N VAL A 115 -12.99 -7.04 4.28
CA VAL A 115 -11.78 -7.87 4.27
C VAL A 115 -11.19 -7.96 5.69
N ASN A 116 -10.62 -9.11 6.03
CA ASN A 116 -10.06 -9.36 7.37
C ASN A 116 -8.74 -8.60 7.62
N SER A 117 -8.00 -8.29 6.56
CA SER A 117 -6.70 -7.64 6.63
C SER A 117 -6.43 -6.81 5.38
N VAL A 118 -5.80 -5.65 5.55
CA VAL A 118 -5.32 -4.79 4.47
C VAL A 118 -3.87 -4.41 4.73
N GLY A 119 -3.07 -4.34 3.66
CA GLY A 119 -1.72 -3.78 3.69
C GLY A 119 -1.67 -2.51 2.86
N CYS A 120 -0.95 -1.49 3.33
CA CYS A 120 -0.69 -0.26 2.60
C CYS A 120 0.83 -0.10 2.46
N TYR A 121 1.30 0.09 1.23
CA TYR A 121 2.69 0.40 0.94
C TYR A 121 2.83 1.88 0.63
N ILE A 122 3.71 2.56 1.37
CA ILE A 122 4.07 3.95 1.14
C ILE A 122 5.54 3.98 0.71
N PRO A 123 5.87 4.44 -0.51
CA PRO A 123 7.25 4.51 -0.95
C PRO A 123 8.03 5.53 -0.11
N GLY A 124 9.24 5.17 0.31
CA GLY A 124 10.15 6.09 0.99
C GLY A 124 10.75 7.13 0.02
N GLY A 125 11.40 8.16 0.57
CA GLY A 125 12.10 9.19 -0.20
C GLY A 125 12.04 10.58 0.42
N LYS A 126 12.77 11.53 -0.17
CA LYS A 126 12.84 12.93 0.33
C LYS A 126 11.54 13.72 0.09
N TYR A 127 10.71 13.27 -0.85
CA TYR A 127 9.41 13.86 -1.16
C TYR A 127 8.35 12.81 -0.91
N LEU A 128 7.60 12.98 0.18
CA LEU A 128 6.46 12.14 0.50
C LEU A 128 5.31 12.48 -0.45
N LEU A 129 4.55 11.46 -0.88
CA LEU A 129 3.35 11.59 -1.72
C LEU A 129 2.16 12.11 -0.91
#